data_AF-A0A2W0EDB2-F1
#
_entry.id   AF-A0A2W0EDB2-F1
#
_cell.length_a   1.000
_cell.length_b   1.000
_cell.length_c   1.000
_cell.angle_alpha   90.00
_cell.angle_beta   90.00
_cell.angle_gamma   90.00
#
_symmetry.space_group_name_H-M   'P 1'
#
loop_
_entity.id
_entity.type
_entity.pdbx_description
1 polymer ?
#
loop_
_entity_poly.entity_id
_entity_poly.type
_entity_poly.pdbx_seq_one_letter_code
_entity_poly.pdbx_strand_id
1 'polypeptide(L)'
;LREPLEKLVARLQTVTIGLLTDLAQGKVNSSLANSALYLKVFGHTVIGWRWLEQAIRAEEGLAKGNAADVSFYKGKLQAARYFLTWEVPGCHHELAILEARDDVCLGMQDEWF
;
A
#
# COMPACT_ATOMS: atom_id res chain seq x y z
N LEU A 1 -13.54 2.49 -7.25
CA LEU A 1 -12.06 2.31 -7.27
C LEU A 1 -11.36 2.88 -6.04
N ARG A 2 -11.90 3.90 -5.35
CA ARG A 2 -11.26 4.51 -4.17
C ARG A 2 -11.26 3.63 -2.90
N GLU A 3 -12.30 2.83 -2.69
CA GLU A 3 -12.55 2.11 -1.42
C GLU A 3 -11.39 1.21 -0.95
N PRO A 4 -10.74 0.39 -1.79
CA PRO A 4 -9.59 -0.41 -1.36
C PRO A 4 -8.45 0.45 -0.81
N LEU A 5 -8.19 1.60 -1.44
CA LEU A 5 -7.14 2.52 -1.01
C LEU A 5 -7.53 3.24 0.28
N GLU A 6 -8.80 3.65 0.44
CA GLU A 6 -9.31 4.25 1.68
C GLU A 6 -9.12 3.29 2.87
N LYS A 7 -9.47 2.00 2.69
CA LYS A 7 -9.25 0.96 3.71
C LYS A 7 -7.76 0.76 3.99
N LEU A 8 -6.91 0.75 2.97
CA LEU A 8 -5.47 0.60 3.13
C LEU A 8 -4.87 1.76 3.94
N VAL A 9 -5.21 2.99 3.60
CA VAL A 9 -4.74 4.20 4.30
C VAL A 9 -5.14 4.17 5.77
N ALA A 10 -6.41 3.91 6.06
CA ALA A 10 -6.91 3.89 7.44
C ALA A 10 -6.16 2.87 8.30
N ARG A 11 -5.97 1.65 7.76
CA ARG A 11 -5.26 0.58 8.47
C ARG A 11 -3.77 0.88 8.62
N LEU A 12 -3.13 1.40 7.57
CA LEU A 12 -1.73 1.83 7.62
C LEU A 12 -1.52 2.92 8.68
N GLN A 13 -2.43 3.91 8.79
CA GLN A 13 -2.35 4.94 9.82
C GLN A 13 -2.37 4.35 11.24
N THR A 14 -3.29 3.41 11.51
CA THR A 14 -3.34 2.70 12.80
C THR A 14 -2.03 1.98 13.10
N VAL A 15 -1.48 1.26 12.12
CA VAL A 15 -0.19 0.57 12.24
C VAL A 15 0.95 1.53 12.51
N THR A 16 1.07 2.61 11.72
CA THR A 16 2.12 3.62 11.88
C THR A 16 2.10 4.22 13.28
N ILE A 17 0.92 4.62 13.79
CA ILE A 17 0.80 5.19 15.15
C ILE A 17 1.25 4.18 16.21
N GLY A 18 0.85 2.92 16.06
CA GLY A 18 1.24 1.87 16.98
C GLY A 18 2.74 1.62 16.99
N LEU A 19 3.37 1.50 15.82
CA LEU A 19 4.83 1.32 15.70
C LEU A 19 5.60 2.52 16.25
N LEU A 20 5.14 3.75 15.99
CA LEU A 20 5.76 4.96 16.56
C LEU A 20 5.66 4.99 18.10
N THR A 21 4.56 4.49 18.65
CA THR A 21 4.36 4.37 20.10
C THR A 21 5.35 3.36 20.70
N ASP A 22 5.49 2.19 20.07
CA ASP A 22 6.45 1.16 20.50
C ASP A 22 7.91 1.68 20.42
N LEU A 23 8.26 2.43 19.37
CA LEU A 23 9.54 3.11 19.24
C LEU A 23 9.79 4.12 20.36
N ALA A 24 8.80 4.95 20.70
CA ALA A 24 8.90 5.91 21.79
C ALA A 24 9.07 5.24 23.16
N GLN A 25 8.62 4.00 23.31
CA GLN A 25 8.82 3.15 24.50
C GLN A 25 10.16 2.39 24.49
N GLY A 26 11.01 2.57 23.48
CA GLY A 26 12.32 1.92 23.37
C GLY A 26 12.28 0.51 22.77
N LYS A 27 11.14 0.04 22.25
CA LYS A 27 11.01 -1.29 21.61
C LYS A 27 11.52 -1.27 20.16
N VAL A 28 12.78 -0.87 19.96
CA VAL A 28 13.34 -0.57 18.64
C VAL A 28 13.36 -1.80 17.73
N ASN A 29 13.93 -2.91 18.19
CA ASN A 29 14.13 -4.09 17.35
C ASN A 29 12.81 -4.72 16.90
N SER A 30 11.83 -4.89 17.80
CA SER A 30 10.52 -5.45 17.43
C SER A 30 9.73 -4.53 16.52
N SER A 31 9.82 -3.21 16.71
CA SER A 31 9.13 -2.24 15.85
C SER A 31 9.70 -2.18 14.43
N LEU A 32 11.00 -2.47 14.27
CA LEU A 32 11.70 -2.38 12.99
C LEU A 32 11.92 -3.74 12.29
N ALA A 33 11.64 -4.85 12.98
CA ALA A 33 11.84 -6.22 12.49
C ALA A 33 11.24 -6.47 11.10
N ASN A 34 10.07 -5.88 10.84
CA ASN A 34 9.33 -6.03 9.58
C ASN A 34 9.27 -4.72 8.75
N SER A 35 10.26 -3.84 8.90
CA SER A 35 10.29 -2.52 8.24
C SER A 35 10.17 -2.57 6.71
N ALA A 36 10.69 -3.61 6.05
CA ALA A 36 10.53 -3.81 4.62
C ALA A 36 9.05 -4.00 4.22
N LEU A 37 8.28 -4.73 5.01
CA LEU A 37 6.84 -4.91 4.80
C LEU A 37 6.10 -3.58 4.97
N TYR A 38 6.47 -2.80 5.99
CA TYR A 38 5.91 -1.46 6.18
C TYR A 38 6.16 -0.56 4.97
N LEU A 39 7.39 -0.51 4.47
CA LEU A 39 7.75 0.30 3.30
C LEU A 39 7.01 -0.17 2.03
N LYS A 40 6.81 -1.48 1.86
CA LYS A 40 5.99 -2.01 0.77
C LYS A 40 4.56 -1.46 0.83
N VAL A 41 3.90 -1.57 1.97
CA VAL A 41 2.50 -1.12 2.14
C VAL A 41 2.39 0.40 1.97
N PHE A 42 3.33 1.16 2.54
CA PHE A 42 3.39 2.60 2.38
C PHE A 42 3.56 2.99 0.90
N GLY A 43 4.45 2.32 0.18
CA GLY A 43 4.65 2.50 -1.25
C GLY A 43 3.39 2.22 -2.07
N HIS A 44 2.68 1.13 -1.78
CA HIS A 44 1.41 0.80 -2.44
C HIS A 44 0.33 1.84 -2.18
N THR A 45 0.32 2.45 -1.00
CA THR A 45 -0.59 3.54 -0.67
C THR A 45 -0.32 4.77 -1.56
N VAL A 46 0.95 5.18 -1.66
CA VAL A 46 1.35 6.33 -2.49
C VAL A 46 1.08 6.07 -3.98
N ILE A 47 1.52 4.92 -4.50
CA ILE A 47 1.31 4.58 -5.92
C ILE A 47 -0.17 4.38 -6.25
N GLY A 48 -0.96 3.80 -5.33
CA GLY A 48 -2.40 3.68 -5.47
C GLY A 48 -3.08 5.04 -5.61
N TRP A 49 -2.65 6.03 -4.81
CA TRP A 49 -3.13 7.40 -4.96
C TRP A 49 -2.77 8.00 -6.32
N ARG A 50 -1.52 7.82 -6.79
CA ARG A 50 -1.10 8.29 -8.13
C ARG A 50 -1.91 7.66 -9.26
N TRP A 51 -2.28 6.38 -9.14
CA TRP A 51 -3.15 5.72 -10.11
C TRP A 51 -4.57 6.27 -10.10
N LEU A 52 -5.12 6.57 -8.92
CA LEU A 52 -6.44 7.18 -8.80
C LEU A 52 -6.47 8.57 -9.44
N GLU A 53 -5.44 9.38 -9.23
CA GLU A 53 -5.29 10.68 -9.91
C GLU A 53 -5.21 10.53 -11.44
N GLN A 54 -4.40 9.59 -11.94
CA GLN A 54 -4.33 9.34 -13.38
C GLN A 54 -5.66 8.86 -13.96
N ALA A 55 -6.42 8.06 -13.21
CA ALA A 55 -7.75 7.62 -13.62
C ALA A 55 -8.71 8.80 -13.79
N ILE A 56 -8.74 9.73 -12.82
CA ILE A 56 -9.57 10.94 -12.90
C ILE A 56 -9.22 11.76 -14.16
N ARG A 57 -7.93 11.97 -14.43
CA ARG A 57 -7.48 12.71 -15.62
C ARG A 57 -7.77 11.97 -16.92
N ALA A 58 -7.75 10.64 -16.91
CA ALA A 58 -8.12 9.83 -18.07
C ALA A 58 -9.62 9.90 -18.37
N GLU A 59 -10.48 9.90 -17.35
CA GLU A 59 -11.92 10.10 -17.52
C GLU A 59 -12.23 11.50 -18.06
N GLU A 60 -11.60 12.54 -17.52
CA GLU A 60 -11.72 13.92 -18.03
C GLU A 60 -11.25 14.03 -19.49
N GLY A 61 -10.15 13.36 -19.84
CA GLY A 61 -9.60 13.33 -21.20
C GLY A 61 -10.54 12.66 -22.19
N LEU A 62 -11.15 11.53 -21.81
CA LEU A 62 -12.15 10.84 -22.62
C LEU A 62 -13.40 11.70 -22.85
N ALA A 63 -13.85 12.45 -21.83
CA ALA A 63 -15.00 13.33 -21.95
C ALA A 63 -14.77 14.49 -22.93
N LYS A 64 -13.52 14.93 -23.12
CA LYS A 64 -13.15 15.99 -24.09
C LYS A 64 -13.14 15.52 -25.55
N GLY A 65 -13.16 14.22 -25.81
CA GLY A 65 -13.48 13.65 -27.13
C GLY A 65 -12.36 13.61 -28.17
N ASN A 66 -11.07 13.69 -27.79
CA ASN A 66 -9.98 13.47 -28.75
C ASN A 66 -9.87 11.97 -29.11
N ALA A 67 -10.28 11.61 -30.34
CA ALA A 67 -10.30 10.22 -30.81
C ALA A 67 -8.91 9.55 -30.79
N ALA A 68 -7.83 10.31 -30.99
CA ALA A 68 -6.46 9.79 -30.99
C ALA A 68 -6.01 9.27 -29.61
N ASP A 69 -6.60 9.78 -28.52
CA ASP A 69 -6.15 9.49 -27.15
C ASP A 69 -7.01 8.42 -26.45
N VAL A 70 -8.09 7.95 -27.08
CA VAL A 70 -9.07 7.05 -26.45
C VAL A 70 -8.44 5.77 -25.91
N SER A 71 -7.58 5.11 -26.71
CA SER A 71 -6.91 3.89 -26.31
C SER A 71 -5.93 4.10 -25.15
N PHE A 72 -5.22 5.23 -25.15
CA PHE A 72 -4.29 5.60 -24.07
C PHE A 72 -5.04 5.80 -22.73
N TYR A 73 -6.13 6.57 -22.74
CA TYR A 73 -6.93 6.79 -21.54
C TYR A 73 -7.60 5.51 -21.04
N LYS A 74 -8.15 4.67 -21.92
CA LYS A 74 -8.67 3.35 -21.52
C LYS A 74 -7.59 2.48 -20.89
N GLY A 75 -6.36 2.50 -21.42
CA GLY A 75 -5.21 1.82 -20.81
C GLY A 75 -4.90 2.32 -19.40
N LYS A 76 -4.92 3.63 -19.18
CA LYS A 76 -4.74 4.23 -17.83
C LYS A 76 -5.82 3.79 -16.85
N LEU A 77 -7.09 3.77 -17.27
CA LEU A 77 -8.19 3.31 -16.43
C LEU A 77 -8.07 1.83 -16.08
N GLN A 78 -7.66 0.99 -17.04
CA GLN A 78 -7.46 -0.43 -16.79
C GLN A 78 -6.28 -0.68 -15.84
N ALA A 79 -5.16 0.03 -16.00
CA ALA A 79 -4.02 -0.08 -15.10
C ALA A 79 -4.37 0.40 -13.67
N ALA A 80 -5.10 1.50 -13.54
CA ALA A 80 -5.58 1.96 -12.24
C ALA A 80 -6.52 0.95 -11.57
N ARG A 81 -7.44 0.35 -12.34
CA ARG A 81 -8.30 -0.73 -11.84
C ARG A 81 -7.46 -1.91 -11.36
N TYR A 82 -6.55 -2.42 -12.19
CA TYR A 82 -5.64 -3.49 -11.82
C TYR A 82 -4.94 -3.19 -10.49
N PHE A 83 -4.26 -2.05 -10.38
CA PHE A 83 -3.51 -1.72 -9.18
C PHE A 83 -4.41 -1.65 -7.93
N LEU A 84 -5.55 -0.96 -8.04
CA LEU A 84 -6.44 -0.73 -6.89
C LEU A 84 -7.22 -1.99 -6.46
N THR A 85 -7.53 -2.90 -7.38
CA THR A 85 -8.32 -4.11 -7.09
C THR A 85 -7.51 -5.39 -6.97
N TRP A 86 -6.26 -5.39 -7.44
CA TRP A 86 -5.39 -6.57 -7.45
C TRP A 86 -4.18 -6.39 -6.53
N GLU A 87 -3.41 -5.30 -6.69
CA GLU A 87 -2.17 -5.07 -5.92
C GLU A 87 -2.45 -4.59 -4.49
N VAL A 88 -3.36 -3.62 -4.33
CA VAL A 88 -3.69 -3.04 -3.02
C VAL A 88 -4.18 -4.07 -2.00
N PRO A 89 -5.10 -5.00 -2.33
CA PRO A 89 -5.53 -6.04 -1.39
C PRO A 89 -4.39 -6.94 -0.91
N GLY A 90 -3.33 -7.11 -1.70
CA GLY A 90 -2.15 -7.88 -1.33
C GLY A 90 -1.52 -7.38 -0.03
N CYS A 91 -1.56 -6.07 0.23
CA CYS A 91 -0.98 -5.42 1.40
C CYS A 91 -1.65 -5.77 2.74
N HIS A 92 -2.83 -6.42 2.72
CA HIS A 92 -3.56 -6.74 3.95
C HIS A 92 -2.87 -7.78 4.81
N HIS A 93 -2.07 -8.66 4.20
CA HIS A 93 -1.29 -9.66 4.92
C HIS A 93 -0.11 -9.01 5.65
N GLU A 94 0.66 -8.16 4.97
CA GLU A 94 1.76 -7.41 5.57
C GLU A 94 1.30 -6.52 6.72
N LEU A 95 0.15 -5.85 6.57
CA LEU A 95 -0.45 -5.08 7.66
C LEU A 95 -0.82 -5.97 8.86
N ALA A 96 -1.29 -7.20 8.65
CA ALA A 96 -1.60 -8.10 9.75
C ALA A 96 -0.33 -8.50 10.55
N ILE A 97 0.77 -8.78 9.85
CA ILE A 97 2.08 -9.06 10.47
C ILE A 97 2.56 -7.86 11.29
N LEU A 98 2.48 -6.66 10.71
CA LEU A 98 2.88 -5.42 11.37
C LEU A 98 1.98 -5.08 12.57
N GLU A 99 0.67 -5.35 12.49
CA GLU A 99 -0.26 -5.17 13.61
C GLU A 99 0.03 -6.13 14.76
N ALA A 100 0.39 -7.37 14.44
CA ALA A 100 0.69 -8.39 15.44
C ALA A 100 2.04 -8.18 16.15
N ARG A 101 2.92 -7.29 15.64
CA ARG A 101 4.32 -7.17 16.06
C ARG A 101 5.02 -8.53 15.95
N ASP A 102 4.72 -9.24 14.86
CA ASP A 102 5.24 -10.57 14.62
C ASP A 102 6.77 -10.57 14.67
N ASP A 103 7.33 -11.42 15.53
CA ASP A 103 8.75 -11.51 15.81
C ASP A 103 9.40 -12.75 15.21
N VAL A 104 8.71 -13.51 14.34
CA VAL A 104 9.22 -14.77 13.78
C VAL A 104 10.59 -14.57 13.12
N CYS A 105 10.74 -13.52 12.32
CA CYS A 105 12.03 -13.18 11.69
C CYS A 105 13.06 -12.65 12.69
N LEU A 106 12.62 -11.95 13.75
CA LEU A 106 13.52 -11.40 14.76
C LEU A 106 14.07 -12.48 15.70
N GLY A 107 13.28 -13.53 15.95
CA GLY A 107 13.62 -14.64 16.83
C GLY A 107 14.49 -15.73 16.17
N MET A 108 14.85 -15.58 14.89
CA MET A 108 15.76 -16.49 14.21
C MET A 108 17.13 -16.53 14.93
N GLN A 109 17.72 -17.72 15.00
CA GLN A 109 19.06 -17.94 15.57
C GLN A 109 19.96 -18.53 14.50
N ASP A 110 21.22 -18.13 14.50
CA ASP A 110 22.21 -18.60 13.53
C ASP A 110 22.39 -20.11 13.60
N GLU A 111 22.27 -20.73 14.78
CA GLU A 111 22.43 -22.19 14.93
C GLU A 111 21.29 -23.03 14.32
N TRP A 112 20.18 -22.40 13.89
CA TRP A 112 19.03 -23.11 13.29
C TRP A 112 19.08 -23.18 11.76
N PHE A 113 20.02 -22.48 11.10
CA PHE A 113 20.11 -22.31 9.64
C PHE A 113 21.55 -22.45 9.11
#